data_AF-A0A0N9YGX0-F1
#
_entry.id   AF-A0A0N9YGX0-F1
#
_cell.length_a   1.000
_cell.length_b   1.000
_cell.length_c   1.000
_cell.angle_alpha   90.00
_cell.angle_beta   90.00
_cell.angle_gamma   90.00
#
_symmetry.space_group_name_H-M   'P 1'
#
loop_
_entity.id
_entity.type
_entity.pdbx_description
1 polymer ?
#
loop_
_entity_poly.entity_id
_entity_poly.type
_entity_poly.pdbx_seq_one_letter_code
_entity_poly.pdbx_strand_id
1 'polypeptide(L)' 'MTTTDERHEIGQLAESGGWLHRDLDRVDVYQRGPNRIRVVWQGQTTLSGATLYQDDIMTTYTRELSTLSSWLKR' A
#
# COMPACT_ATOMS: atom_id res chain seq x y z
N MET A 1 -0.22 -1.37 21.58
CA MET A 1 -1.51 -0.72 21.25
C MET A 1 -1.40 0.10 19.95
N THR A 2 -0.72 -0.40 18.92
CA THR A 2 -0.45 0.36 17.67
C THR A 2 -0.60 -0.51 16.42
N THR A 3 -1.39 -1.58 16.50
CA THR A 3 -1.62 -2.45 15.33
C THR A 3 -2.75 -1.89 14.48
N THR A 4 -3.83 -1.35 15.08
CA THR A 4 -4.99 -0.80 14.37
C THR A 4 -4.68 0.36 13.41
N ASP A 5 -3.51 1.01 13.53
CA ASP A 5 -3.20 2.22 12.78
C ASP A 5 -2.54 1.99 11.41
N GLU A 6 -1.68 0.98 11.22
CA GLU A 6 -0.82 0.93 10.01
C GLU A 6 -1.64 0.93 8.70
N ARG A 7 -2.67 0.08 8.61
CA ARG A 7 -3.54 0.03 7.42
C ARG A 7 -4.33 1.31 7.23
N HIS A 8 -4.76 1.94 8.32
CA HIS A 8 -5.52 3.19 8.29
C HIS A 8 -4.64 4.37 7.86
N GLU A 9 -3.45 4.52 8.46
CA GLU A 9 -2.45 5.52 8.11
C GLU A 9 -2.04 5.44 6.64
N ILE A 10 -1.82 4.21 6.13
CA ILE A 10 -1.52 3.98 4.72
C ILE A 10 -2.68 4.41 3.82
N GLY A 11 -3.93 4.11 4.21
CA GLY A 11 -5.12 4.55 3.49
C GLY A 11 -5.23 6.08 3.41
N GLN A 12 -5.06 6.78 4.54
CA GLN A 12 -5.08 8.25 4.59
C GLN A 12 -3.93 8.86 3.76
N LEU A 13 -2.74 8.27 3.83
CA LEU A 13 -1.59 8.72 3.05
C LEU A 13 -1.84 8.55 1.54
N ALA A 14 -2.43 7.43 1.15
CA ALA A 14 -2.80 7.18 -0.24
C ALA A 14 -3.84 8.18 -0.75
N GLU A 15 -4.90 8.41 0.03
CA GLU A 15 -5.96 9.37 -0.30
C GLU A 15 -5.41 10.80 -0.46
N SER A 16 -4.61 11.25 0.49
CA SER A 16 -3.95 12.58 0.42
C SER A 16 -2.98 12.72 -0.75
N GLY A 17 -2.37 11.60 -1.19
CA GLY A 17 -1.51 11.54 -2.38
C GLY A 17 -2.25 11.35 -3.71
N GLY A 18 -3.59 11.35 -3.70
CA GLY A 18 -4.42 11.20 -4.90
C GLY A 18 -4.40 9.79 -5.49
N TRP A 19 -4.12 8.76 -4.68
CA TRP A 19 -4.19 7.37 -5.10
C TRP A 19 -5.63 6.86 -5.05
N LEU A 20 -6.03 6.13 -6.08
CA LEU A 20 -7.26 5.37 -6.06
C LEU A 20 -7.06 4.11 -5.22
N HIS A 21 -7.88 3.94 -4.18
CA HIS A 21 -7.84 2.78 -3.28
C HIS A 21 -8.95 1.78 -3.61
N ARG A 22 -8.59 0.50 -3.67
CA ARG A 22 -9.53 -0.62 -3.68
C ARG A 22 -9.18 -1.57 -2.55
N ASP A 23 -10.15 -1.81 -1.67
CA ASP A 23 -10.08 -2.82 -0.62
C ASP A 23 -10.58 -4.17 -1.17
N LEU A 24 -9.70 -5.17 -1.13
CA LEU A 24 -9.97 -6.56 -1.51
C LEU A 24 -9.68 -7.47 -0.30
N ASP A 25 -10.35 -7.21 0.82
CA ASP A 25 -10.28 -7.96 2.08
C ASP A 25 -8.90 -7.87 2.73
N ARG A 26 -8.01 -8.83 2.44
CA ARG A 26 -6.61 -8.83 2.93
C ARG A 26 -5.65 -8.08 2.03
N VAL A 27 -6.13 -7.56 0.90
CA VAL A 27 -5.29 -6.88 -0.09
C VAL A 27 -5.83 -5.49 -0.35
N ASP A 28 -5.01 -4.47 -0.12
CA ASP A 28 -5.27 -3.13 -0.63
C ASP A 28 -4.54 -2.92 -1.95
N VAL A 29 -5.23 -2.30 -2.90
CA VAL A 29 -4.65 -1.88 -4.17
C VAL A 29 -4.72 -0.37 -4.28
N TYR A 30 -3.57 0.27 -4.38
CA TYR A 30 -3.44 1.71 -4.61
C TYR A 30 -2.98 1.93 -6.05
N GLN A 31 -3.67 2.78 -6.80
CA GLN A 31 -3.33 3.07 -8.20
C GLN A 31 -3.29 4.57 -8.47
N ARG A 32 -2.24 5.03 -9.16
CA ARG A 32 -2.09 6.42 -9.61
C ARG A 32 -1.34 6.46 -10.93
N GLY A 33 -2.08 6.73 -12.02
CA GLY A 33 -1.55 6.61 -13.38
C GLY A 33 -1.01 5.21 -13.67
N PRO A 34 0.23 5.06 -14.20
CA PRO A 34 0.83 3.76 -14.51
C PRO A 34 1.36 3.02 -13.27
N ASN A 35 1.42 3.68 -12.11
CA ASN A 35 1.89 3.06 -10.87
C ASN A 35 0.75 2.35 -10.16
N ARG A 36 1.02 1.12 -9.72
CA ARG A 36 0.12 0.34 -8.86
C ARG A 36 0.89 -0.26 -7.72
N ILE A 37 0.36 -0.15 -6.51
CA ILE A 37 0.90 -0.79 -5.31
C ILE A 37 -0.12 -1.80 -4.84
N ARG A 38 0.29 -3.06 -4.66
CA ARG A 38 -0.50 -4.08 -3.98
C ARG A 38 0.08 -4.30 -2.60
N VAL A 39 -0.73 -4.12 -1.57
CA VAL A 39 -0.36 -4.30 -0.16
C VAL A 39 -1.15 -5.48 0.38
N VAL A 40 -0.44 -6.44 0.96
CA VAL A 40 -1.04 -7.63 1.59
C VAL A 40 -0.90 -7.49 3.09
N TRP A 41 -2.01 -7.69 3.80
CA TRP A 41 -2.08 -7.60 5.25
C TRP A 41 -2.16 -9.00 5.89
N GLN A 42 -1.47 -9.16 7.01
CA GLN A 42 -1.69 -10.24 7.96
C GLN A 42 -2.75 -9.78 8.97
N GLY A 43 -3.90 -10.45 8.95
CA GLY A 43 -5.08 -9.92 9.65
C GLY A 43 -5.51 -8.58 9.05
N GLN A 44 -6.02 -7.68 9.89
CA GLN A 44 -6.53 -6.38 9.44
C GLN A 44 -5.47 -5.28 9.40
N THR A 45 -4.27 -5.53 9.92
CA THR A 45 -3.46 -4.44 10.46
C THR A 45 -1.96 -4.58 10.27
N THR A 46 -1.42 -5.78 10.19
CA THR A 46 0.04 -5.96 10.09
C THR A 46 0.46 -6.13 8.64
N LEU A 47 1.44 -5.35 8.18
CA LEU A 47 1.96 -5.51 6.82
C LEU A 47 2.58 -6.90 6.63
N SER A 48 2.04 -7.68 5.68
CA SER A 48 2.64 -8.94 5.24
C SER A 48 3.62 -8.71 4.08
N GLY A 49 3.33 -7.71 3.24
CA GLY A 49 4.25 -7.22 2.21
C GLY A 49 3.56 -6.33 1.19
N ALA A 50 4.34 -5.55 0.47
CA ALA A 50 3.87 -4.67 -0.59
C ALA A 50 4.70 -4.85 -1.86
N THR A 51 4.04 -4.73 -3.01
CA THR A 51 4.67 -4.79 -4.32
C THR A 51 4.33 -3.55 -5.13
N LEU A 52 5.35 -2.86 -5.63
CA LEU A 52 5.21 -1.79 -6.61
C LEU A 52 5.22 -2.38 -8.02
N TYR A 53 4.28 -1.92 -8.82
CA TYR A 53 4.18 -2.18 -10.25
C TYR A 53 4.25 -0.85 -11.00
N GLN A 54 4.92 -0.85 -12.14
CA GLN A 54 4.95 0.26 -13.09
C GLN A 54 4.64 -0.32 -14.47
N ASP A 55 3.62 0.21 -15.14
CA ASP A 55 3.15 -0.32 -16.44
C ASP A 55 2.90 -1.84 -16.38
N ASP A 56 2.22 -2.26 -15.32
CA ASP A 56 1.93 -3.67 -14.98
C ASP A 56 3.14 -4.58 -14.73
N ILE A 57 4.36 -4.06 -14.82
CA ILE A 57 5.60 -4.80 -14.52
C ILE A 57 5.90 -4.68 -13.03
N MET A 58 6.11 -5.81 -12.36
CA MET A 58 6.57 -5.83 -10.97
C MET A 58 7.98 -5.26 -10.89
N THR A 59 8.19 -4.22 -10.09
CA THR A 59 9.49 -3.55 -9.97
C THR A 59 10.16 -3.82 -8.64
N THR A 60 9.43 -3.75 -7.52
CA THR A 60 10.02 -3.87 -6.19
C THR A 60 9.04 -4.51 -5.20
N TYR A 61 9.56 -5.37 -4.33
CA TYR A 61 8.86 -5.94 -3.19
C TYR A 61 9.48 -5.44 -1.88
N THR A 62 8.65 -5.19 -0.87
CA THR A 62 9.09 -4.82 0.47
C THR A 62 8.19 -5.42 1.54
N ARG A 63 8.73 -5.61 2.74
CA ARG A 63 7.95 -5.86 3.97
C ARG A 63 8.02 -4.67 4.94
N GLU A 64 8.70 -3.60 4.55
CA GLU A 64 8.93 -2.43 5.38
C GLU A 64 7.87 -1.37 5.12
N LEU A 65 7.13 -1.00 6.16
CA LEU A 65 6.08 0.03 6.09
C LEU A 65 6.65 1.38 5.62
N SER A 66 7.87 1.72 6.05
CA SER A 66 8.56 2.96 5.64
C SER A 66 8.80 3.06 4.13
N THR A 67 9.07 1.93 3.48
CA THR A 67 9.26 1.86 2.02
C THR A 67 7.93 2.03 1.31
N LEU A 68 6.87 1.36 1.78
CA LEU A 68 5.51 1.52 1.27
C LEU A 68 5.03 2.98 1.37
N SER A 69 5.19 3.61 2.54
CA SER A 69 4.84 5.02 2.74
C SER A 69 5.63 5.95 1.82
N SER A 70 6.89 5.62 1.53
CA SER A 70 7.71 6.40 0.61
C SER A 70 7.24 6.31 -0.83
N TRP A 71 6.64 5.19 -1.25
CA TRP A 71 6.04 5.08 -2.59
C TRP A 71 4.77 5.91 -2.71
N LEU A 72 3.92 5.92 -1.69
CA LEU A 72 2.67 6.68 -1.68
C LEU A 72 2.89 8.20 -1.67
N LYS A 73 4.01 8.67 -1.09
CA LYS A 73 4.42 10.08 -1.04
C LYS A 73 5.06 10.63 -2.31
N ARG A 74 5.55 9.77 -3.20
CA ARG A 74 5.98 10.19 -4.55
C ARG A 74 4.77 10.69 -5.32
#